data_AF-A0A7T6Z5T1-F1
#
_entry.id   AF-A0A7T6Z5T1-F1
#
_cell.length_a   1.000
_cell.length_b   1.000
_cell.length_c   1.000
_cell.angle_alpha   90.00
_cell.angle_beta   90.00
_cell.angle_gamma   90.00
#
_symmetry.space_group_name_H-M   'P 1'
#
loop_
_entity.id
_entity.type
_entity.pdbx_description
1 polymer ?
#
loop_
_entity_poly.entity_id
_entity_poly.type
_entity_poly.pdbx_seq_one_letter_code
_entity_poly.pdbx_strand_id
1 'polypeptide(L)'
;MKIVIAAVYAEAVDAGDIDPDEAINLDDLERFHMENTEGGAHPQWLDQLDSESEDTVPLQEVVEGMIVFSSNANTDFLLEKIGIESINERLEEWGLTDHDPVYPLVSPLLMYEDIGEEAASLPMEDYRSQVELYHEAIVQGELDASAEGFTLSMDEQRMWSDRLPAATAASYGEWLHDIHTDEWSNEGATAILMDILEAGTADIEGIESFGQKGGSTAFVLNQAMYATTEDGNVMELVVLNDDLSWWQSFKLGRNMSIFIEQFFEDKTFREEILEAIAD
;
A
#
# COMPACT_ATOMS: atom_id res chain seq x y z
N MET A 1 2.12 2.88 3.78
CA MET A 1 3.00 3.00 2.60
C MET A 1 2.24 3.30 1.30
N LYS A 2 1.45 2.38 0.72
CA LYS A 2 0.79 2.62 -0.59
C LYS A 2 -0.18 3.82 -0.60
N ILE A 3 -0.89 4.07 0.51
CA ILE A 3 -1.71 5.29 0.68
C ILE A 3 -0.84 6.56 0.61
N VAL A 4 0.37 6.55 1.20
CA VAL A 4 1.31 7.68 1.17
C VAL A 4 1.73 7.98 -0.26
N ILE A 5 2.08 6.96 -1.04
CA ILE A 5 2.45 7.12 -2.45
C ILE A 5 1.28 7.71 -3.25
N ALA A 6 0.06 7.20 -3.07
CA ALA A 6 -1.14 7.73 -3.72
C ALA A 6 -1.46 9.18 -3.30
N ALA A 7 -1.20 9.53 -2.04
CA ALA A 7 -1.39 10.88 -1.51
C ALA A 7 -0.42 11.88 -2.14
N VAL A 8 0.87 11.54 -2.27
CA VAL A 8 1.85 12.39 -2.96
C VAL A 8 1.50 12.52 -4.46
N TYR A 9 1.06 11.43 -5.09
CA TYR A 9 0.56 11.47 -6.46
C TYR A 9 -0.62 12.44 -6.61
N ALA A 10 -1.61 12.36 -5.71
CA ALA A 10 -2.80 13.21 -5.77
C ALA A 10 -2.46 14.71 -5.67
N GLU A 11 -1.53 15.08 -4.78
CA GLU A 11 -1.06 16.47 -4.68
C GLU A 11 -0.31 16.92 -5.93
N ALA A 12 0.50 16.04 -6.53
CA ALA A 12 1.23 16.36 -7.76
C ALA A 12 0.32 16.49 -8.98
N VAL A 13 -0.75 15.70 -9.06
CA VAL A 13 -1.79 15.83 -10.10
C VAL A 13 -2.56 17.15 -9.93
N ASP A 14 -3.01 17.46 -8.71
CA ASP A 14 -3.71 18.72 -8.44
C ASP A 14 -2.85 19.96 -8.74
N ALA A 15 -1.55 19.90 -8.42
CA ALA A 15 -0.58 20.94 -8.76
C ALA A 15 -0.28 21.05 -10.27
N GLY A 16 -0.63 20.01 -11.05
CA GLY A 16 -0.32 19.91 -12.48
C GLY A 16 1.14 19.54 -12.78
N ASP A 17 1.86 19.01 -11.79
CA ASP A 17 3.23 18.52 -11.92
C ASP A 17 3.28 17.10 -12.50
N ILE A 18 2.21 16.32 -12.33
CA ILE A 18 2.03 14.99 -12.92
C ILE A 18 0.76 14.98 -13.79
N ASP A 19 0.84 14.39 -14.97
CA ASP A 19 -0.30 14.16 -15.86
C ASP A 19 -0.89 12.75 -15.61
N PRO A 20 -2.14 12.64 -15.11
CA PRO A 20 -2.76 11.34 -14.84
C PRO A 20 -2.98 10.51 -16.12
N ASP A 21 -3.08 11.17 -17.28
CA ASP A 21 -3.27 10.54 -18.59
C ASP A 21 -1.94 10.19 -19.28
N GLU A 22 -0.80 10.36 -18.60
CA GLU A 22 0.50 9.97 -19.15
C GLU A 22 0.50 8.47 -19.51
N ALA A 23 0.78 8.16 -20.78
CA ALA A 23 0.84 6.80 -21.27
C ALA A 23 2.14 6.11 -20.79
N ILE A 24 2.00 5.16 -19.86
CA ILE A 24 3.07 4.37 -19.28
C ILE A 24 3.18 3.04 -20.00
N ASN A 25 4.39 2.64 -20.41
CA ASN A 25 4.62 1.36 -21.06
C ASN A 25 4.55 0.22 -20.02
N LEU A 26 3.84 -0.86 -20.35
CA LEU A 26 3.74 -2.03 -19.48
C LEU A 26 5.12 -2.67 -19.22
N ASP A 27 6.04 -2.65 -20.18
CA ASP A 27 7.41 -3.15 -20.00
C ASP A 27 8.18 -2.36 -18.92
N ASP A 28 7.85 -1.09 -18.69
CA ASP A 28 8.48 -0.28 -17.63
C ASP A 28 8.02 -0.76 -16.23
N LEU A 29 6.80 -1.32 -16.14
CA LEU A 29 6.23 -1.87 -14.91
C LEU A 29 6.73 -3.30 -14.66
N GLU A 30 6.72 -4.14 -15.71
CA GLU A 30 7.14 -5.55 -15.65
C GLU A 30 8.58 -5.73 -15.17
N ARG A 31 9.44 -4.73 -15.37
CA ARG A 31 10.80 -4.69 -14.81
C ARG A 31 10.85 -4.84 -13.29
N PHE A 32 9.79 -4.45 -12.60
CA PHE A 32 9.64 -4.58 -11.15
C PHE A 32 8.75 -5.75 -10.75
N HIS A 33 8.23 -6.53 -11.70
CA HIS A 33 7.39 -7.67 -11.39
C HIS A 33 8.25 -8.90 -11.06
N MET A 34 8.08 -9.41 -9.84
CA MET A 34 8.73 -10.63 -9.38
C MET A 34 7.68 -11.69 -9.02
N GLU A 35 7.65 -12.77 -9.81
CA GLU A 35 6.65 -13.82 -9.67
C GLU A 35 6.58 -14.40 -8.25
N ASN A 36 5.37 -14.72 -7.79
CA ASN A 36 5.09 -15.37 -6.50
C ASN A 36 5.38 -14.55 -5.23
N THR A 37 5.68 -13.25 -5.35
CA THR A 37 6.04 -12.41 -4.18
C THR A 37 4.90 -11.54 -3.66
N GLU A 38 3.85 -11.37 -4.46
CA GLU A 38 2.72 -10.49 -4.17
C GLU A 38 1.35 -11.19 -4.29
N GLY A 39 1.33 -12.53 -4.19
CA GLY A 39 0.08 -13.30 -4.24
C GLY A 39 -0.66 -13.24 -5.59
N GLY A 40 0.03 -12.85 -6.65
CA GLY A 40 -0.55 -12.69 -7.99
C GLY A 40 -1.28 -11.36 -8.20
N ALA A 41 -1.03 -10.35 -7.36
CA ALA A 41 -1.62 -9.02 -7.47
C ALA A 41 -1.39 -8.37 -8.84
N HIS A 42 -0.14 -8.27 -9.29
CA HIS A 42 0.18 -7.63 -10.57
C HIS A 42 -0.44 -8.35 -11.78
N PRO A 43 -0.33 -9.68 -11.94
CA PRO A 43 -1.05 -10.39 -13.01
C PRO A 43 -2.57 -10.19 -12.99
N GLN A 44 -3.19 -10.17 -11.82
CA GLN A 44 -4.64 -9.92 -11.70
C GLN A 44 -5.02 -8.50 -12.15
N TRP A 45 -4.17 -7.52 -11.87
CA TRP A 45 -4.36 -6.15 -12.36
C TRP A 45 -4.27 -6.10 -13.89
N LEU A 46 -3.24 -6.73 -14.47
CA LEU A 46 -3.09 -6.83 -15.93
C LEU A 46 -4.28 -7.52 -16.59
N ASP A 47 -4.82 -8.58 -15.98
CA ASP A 47 -6.02 -9.27 -16.47
C ASP A 47 -7.29 -8.38 -16.43
N GLN A 48 -7.33 -7.37 -15.56
CA GLN A 48 -8.44 -6.39 -15.51
C GLN A 48 -8.31 -5.29 -16.56
N LEU A 49 -7.09 -4.97 -16.99
CA LEU A 49 -6.87 -4.09 -18.12
C LEU A 49 -7.40 -4.80 -19.37
N ASP A 50 -8.58 -4.38 -19.87
CA ASP A 50 -9.25 -4.98 -21.03
C ASP A 50 -8.52 -4.64 -22.34
N SER A 51 -7.24 -5.01 -22.44
CA SER A 51 -6.29 -4.57 -23.46
C SER A 51 -5.60 -5.75 -24.11
N GLU A 52 -6.32 -6.49 -24.95
CA GLU A 52 -5.69 -7.36 -25.95
C GLU A 52 -4.88 -6.55 -27.02
N SER A 53 -4.71 -5.23 -26.87
CA SER A 53 -4.15 -4.37 -27.94
C SER A 53 -3.28 -3.17 -27.57
N GLU A 54 -3.07 -2.81 -26.30
CA GLU A 54 -2.25 -1.62 -25.96
C GLU A 54 -1.09 -1.99 -25.03
N ASP A 55 0.13 -1.65 -25.45
CA ASP A 55 1.37 -1.81 -24.66
C ASP A 55 1.52 -0.72 -23.60
N THR A 56 0.51 0.16 -23.45
CA THR A 56 0.54 1.31 -22.55
C THR A 56 -0.75 1.48 -21.78
N VAL A 57 -0.65 2.05 -20.58
CA VAL A 57 -1.79 2.42 -19.72
C VAL A 57 -1.63 3.84 -19.18
N PRO A 58 -2.72 4.58 -18.91
CA PRO A 58 -2.65 5.83 -18.16
C PRO A 58 -1.98 5.64 -16.79
N LEU A 59 -1.24 6.65 -16.34
CA LEU A 59 -0.61 6.63 -15.03
C LEU A 59 -1.63 6.45 -13.88
N GLN A 60 -2.83 7.01 -14.02
CA GLN A 60 -3.95 6.80 -13.09
C GLN A 60 -4.25 5.29 -12.89
N GLU A 61 -4.29 4.51 -13.97
CA GLU A 61 -4.53 3.05 -13.92
C GLU A 61 -3.40 2.31 -13.18
N VAL A 62 -2.16 2.82 -13.26
CA VAL A 62 -1.02 2.26 -12.52
C VAL A 62 -1.19 2.49 -11.01
N VAL A 63 -1.61 3.70 -10.61
CA VAL A 63 -1.88 4.06 -9.21
C VAL A 63 -3.06 3.25 -8.66
N GLU A 64 -4.13 3.10 -9.43
CA GLU A 64 -5.27 2.25 -9.05
C GLU A 64 -4.85 0.77 -8.96
N GLY A 65 -3.99 0.28 -9.86
CA GLY A 65 -3.39 -1.05 -9.75
C GLY A 65 -2.59 -1.26 -8.45
N MET A 66 -1.90 -0.23 -7.96
CA MET A 66 -1.23 -0.26 -6.66
C MET A 66 -2.23 -0.32 -5.50
N ILE A 67 -3.35 0.40 -5.58
CA ILE A 67 -4.31 0.50 -4.47
C ILE A 67 -5.27 -0.68 -4.44
N VAL A 68 -5.96 -0.95 -5.54
CA VAL A 68 -6.98 -1.99 -5.69
C VAL A 68 -6.37 -3.38 -5.60
N PHE A 69 -5.33 -3.65 -6.39
CA PHE A 69 -4.73 -4.97 -6.46
C PHE A 69 -3.56 -5.15 -5.50
N SER A 70 -3.03 -4.06 -4.94
CA SER A 70 -1.81 -4.09 -4.14
C SER A 70 -0.56 -4.46 -4.94
N SER A 71 -0.53 -4.18 -6.25
CA SER A 71 0.61 -4.45 -7.14
C SER A 71 1.92 -3.84 -6.61
N ASN A 72 2.90 -4.68 -6.29
CA ASN A 72 4.25 -4.27 -5.86
C ASN A 72 5.05 -3.70 -7.03
N ALA A 73 4.89 -4.26 -8.24
CA ALA A 73 5.55 -3.72 -9.43
C ALA A 73 5.12 -2.28 -9.72
N ASN A 74 3.81 -2.00 -9.64
CA ASN A 74 3.30 -0.63 -9.79
C ASN A 74 3.80 0.28 -8.66
N THR A 75 3.97 -0.26 -7.45
CA THR A 75 4.47 0.49 -6.30
C THR A 75 5.90 0.97 -6.53
N ASP A 76 6.78 0.05 -6.92
CA ASP A 76 8.20 0.36 -7.14
C ASP A 76 8.39 1.28 -8.35
N PHE A 77 7.60 1.08 -9.41
CA PHE A 77 7.55 2.03 -10.52
C PHE A 77 7.13 3.44 -10.07
N LEU A 78 6.09 3.57 -9.23
CA LEU A 78 5.62 4.87 -8.74
C LEU A 78 6.64 5.52 -7.81
N LEU A 79 7.40 4.74 -7.04
CA LEU A 79 8.50 5.24 -6.22
C LEU A 79 9.61 5.86 -7.08
N GLU A 80 10.00 5.21 -8.16
CA GLU A 80 10.96 5.75 -9.13
C GLU A 80 10.41 7.00 -9.82
N LYS A 81 9.16 6.95 -10.30
CA LYS A 81 8.55 8.03 -11.07
C LYS A 81 8.31 9.30 -10.27
N ILE A 82 7.84 9.19 -9.03
CA ILE A 82 7.54 10.33 -8.14
C ILE A 82 8.81 10.78 -7.41
N GLY A 83 9.71 9.85 -7.11
CA GLY A 83 10.92 10.08 -6.32
C GLY A 83 10.74 9.68 -4.85
N ILE A 84 11.56 8.73 -4.41
CA ILE A 84 11.57 8.20 -3.03
C ILE A 84 11.83 9.32 -2.01
N GLU A 85 12.79 10.21 -2.28
CA GLU A 85 13.11 11.35 -1.42
C GLU A 85 11.90 12.28 -1.28
N SER A 86 11.29 12.68 -2.40
CA SER A 86 10.09 13.52 -2.41
C SER A 86 8.94 12.94 -1.58
N ILE A 87 8.72 11.62 -1.68
CA ILE A 87 7.66 10.94 -0.92
C ILE A 87 7.95 10.98 0.59
N ASN A 88 9.20 10.74 0.98
CA ASN A 88 9.59 10.75 2.38
C ASN A 88 9.59 12.15 2.98
N GLU A 89 9.93 13.19 2.22
CA GLU A 89 9.80 14.58 2.66
C GLU A 89 8.32 14.92 2.98
N ARG A 90 7.36 14.43 2.18
CA ARG A 90 5.92 14.68 2.46
C ARG A 90 5.45 14.02 3.75
N LEU A 91 5.97 12.86 4.14
CA LEU A 91 5.67 12.26 5.45
C LEU A 91 6.03 13.21 6.60
N GLU A 92 7.19 13.86 6.53
CA GLU A 92 7.63 14.83 7.55
C GLU A 92 6.74 16.07 7.56
N GLU A 93 6.36 16.57 6.37
CA GLU A 93 5.51 17.75 6.23
C GLU A 93 4.08 17.53 6.73
N TRP A 94 3.52 16.32 6.56
CA TRP A 94 2.24 15.92 7.14
C TRP A 94 2.33 15.56 8.62
N GLY A 95 3.52 15.60 9.23
CA GLY A 95 3.71 15.30 10.64
C GLY A 95 3.65 13.81 10.99
N LEU A 96 3.78 12.91 10.01
CA LEU A 96 3.77 11.45 10.18
C LEU A 96 5.11 10.92 10.72
N THR A 97 5.58 11.48 11.84
CA THR A 97 6.91 11.24 12.40
C THR A 97 7.13 9.83 12.99
N ASP A 98 6.05 9.10 13.27
CA ASP A 98 6.08 7.69 13.70
C ASP A 98 5.89 6.71 12.52
N HIS A 99 5.90 7.18 11.27
CA HIS A 99 5.91 6.36 10.07
C HIS A 99 7.36 6.17 9.59
N ASP A 100 7.76 4.93 9.32
CA ASP A 100 9.06 4.64 8.72
C ASP A 100 9.16 5.20 7.30
N PRO A 101 10.32 5.67 6.85
CA PRO A 101 10.54 5.99 5.44
C PRO A 101 10.05 4.89 4.49
N VAL A 102 9.39 5.32 3.43
CA VAL A 102 9.01 4.48 2.29
C VAL A 102 10.24 4.18 1.45
N TYR A 103 10.34 2.94 0.97
CA TYR A 103 11.38 2.48 0.08
C TYR A 103 10.87 1.28 -0.76
N PRO A 104 11.56 0.89 -1.84
CA PRO A 104 11.14 -0.17 -2.76
C PRO A 104 10.83 -1.52 -2.09
N LEU A 105 9.81 -2.22 -2.57
CA LEU A 105 9.34 -3.51 -2.06
C LEU A 105 9.99 -4.71 -2.74
N VAL A 106 10.35 -4.57 -4.01
CA VAL A 106 10.85 -5.67 -4.85
C VAL A 106 12.35 -5.86 -4.67
N SER A 107 13.10 -4.76 -4.64
CA SER A 107 14.55 -4.76 -4.47
C SER A 107 15.07 -5.51 -3.23
N PRO A 108 14.41 -5.45 -2.05
CA PRO A 108 14.80 -6.28 -0.90
C PRO A 108 14.74 -7.79 -1.18
N LEU A 109 13.85 -8.25 -2.05
CA LEU A 109 13.68 -9.67 -2.37
C LEU A 109 14.90 -10.20 -3.13
N LEU A 110 15.38 -9.44 -4.12
CA LEU A 110 16.65 -9.73 -4.81
C LEU A 110 17.86 -9.65 -3.86
N MET A 111 17.85 -8.70 -2.93
CA MET A 111 18.91 -8.60 -1.92
C MET A 111 18.95 -9.85 -1.04
N TYR A 112 17.80 -10.37 -0.59
CA TYR A 112 17.75 -11.63 0.16
C TYR A 112 18.22 -12.82 -0.68
N GLU A 113 17.98 -12.84 -1.99
CA GLU A 113 18.53 -13.89 -2.87
C GLU A 113 20.07 -13.84 -2.99
N ASP A 114 20.66 -12.64 -3.04
CA ASP A 114 22.10 -12.47 -3.21
C ASP A 114 22.88 -12.70 -1.90
N ILE A 115 22.46 -12.06 -0.80
CA ILE A 115 23.21 -12.09 0.47
C ILE A 115 22.51 -12.88 1.60
N GLY A 116 21.35 -13.46 1.35
CA GLY A 116 20.65 -14.32 2.30
C GLY A 116 20.29 -13.63 3.62
N GLU A 117 20.38 -14.39 4.71
CA GLU A 117 20.05 -13.91 6.07
C GLU A 117 20.96 -12.75 6.55
N GLU A 118 22.09 -12.49 5.89
CA GLU A 118 22.96 -11.36 6.21
C GLU A 118 22.23 -10.02 6.03
N ALA A 119 21.30 -9.94 5.08
CA ALA A 119 20.44 -8.77 4.88
C ALA A 119 19.67 -8.40 6.16
N ALA A 120 19.16 -9.39 6.89
CA ALA A 120 18.40 -9.18 8.12
C ALA A 120 19.26 -8.67 9.29
N SER A 121 20.58 -8.77 9.19
CA SER A 121 21.52 -8.30 10.20
C SER A 121 21.99 -6.85 9.97
N LEU A 122 21.66 -6.26 8.82
CA LEU A 122 22.05 -4.88 8.50
C LEU A 122 21.34 -3.89 9.44
N PRO A 123 22.02 -2.84 9.93
CA PRO A 123 21.34 -1.66 10.48
C PRO A 123 20.29 -1.15 9.50
N MET A 124 19.16 -0.62 9.98
CA MET A 124 18.05 -0.25 9.10
C MET A 124 18.43 0.81 8.05
N GLU A 125 19.31 1.75 8.41
CA GLU A 125 19.86 2.75 7.49
C GLU A 125 20.63 2.08 6.35
N ASP A 126 21.60 1.21 6.68
CA ASP A 126 22.37 0.44 5.71
C ASP A 126 21.48 -0.48 4.86
N TYR A 127 20.47 -1.09 5.47
CA TYR A 127 19.48 -1.92 4.78
C TYR A 127 18.75 -1.12 3.70
N ARG A 128 18.21 0.06 4.03
CA ARG A 128 17.50 0.92 3.08
C ARG A 128 18.43 1.42 1.96
N SER A 129 19.64 1.84 2.30
CA SER A 129 20.64 2.23 1.29
C SER A 129 20.98 1.08 0.33
N GLN A 130 21.10 -0.15 0.82
CA GLN A 130 21.31 -1.31 -0.04
C GLN A 130 20.08 -1.59 -0.91
N VAL A 131 18.87 -1.50 -0.35
CA VAL A 131 17.62 -1.67 -1.11
C VAL A 131 17.53 -0.68 -2.27
N GLU A 132 17.86 0.59 -2.05
CA GLU A 132 17.90 1.62 -3.11
C GLU A 132 18.96 1.31 -4.18
N LEU A 133 20.12 0.75 -3.81
CA LEU A 133 21.12 0.33 -4.80
C LEU A 133 20.63 -0.83 -5.68
N TYR A 134 19.90 -1.81 -5.12
CA TYR A 134 19.27 -2.86 -5.92
C TYR A 134 18.17 -2.30 -6.81
N HIS A 135 17.40 -1.33 -6.32
CA HIS A 135 16.37 -0.66 -7.11
C HIS A 135 16.96 0.07 -8.32
N GLU A 136 17.99 0.88 -8.12
CA GLU A 136 18.70 1.57 -9.20
C GLU A 136 19.28 0.56 -10.21
N ALA A 137 19.82 -0.57 -9.74
CA ALA A 137 20.34 -1.60 -10.63
C ALA A 137 19.22 -2.26 -11.48
N ILE A 138 18.00 -2.40 -10.97
CA ILE A 138 16.83 -2.82 -11.77
C ILE A 138 16.50 -1.75 -12.82
N VAL A 139 16.40 -0.48 -12.40
CA VAL A 139 16.09 0.66 -13.29
C VAL A 139 17.08 0.73 -14.46
N GLN A 140 18.38 0.58 -14.17
CA GLN A 140 19.46 0.57 -15.16
C GLN A 140 19.52 -0.71 -16.01
N GLY A 141 18.75 -1.75 -15.67
CA GLY A 141 18.76 -3.06 -16.33
C GLY A 141 20.02 -3.88 -16.05
N GLU A 142 20.72 -3.59 -14.95
CA GLU A 142 21.85 -4.36 -14.44
C GLU A 142 21.38 -5.59 -13.64
N LEU A 143 20.24 -5.48 -12.98
CA LEU A 143 19.50 -6.57 -12.36
C LEU A 143 18.15 -6.77 -13.06
N ASP A 144 17.67 -8.00 -13.01
CA ASP A 144 16.38 -8.39 -13.58
C ASP A 144 15.53 -9.02 -12.47
N ALA A 145 14.46 -8.32 -12.07
CA ALA A 145 13.53 -8.83 -11.07
C ALA A 145 12.55 -9.87 -11.64
N SER A 146 12.43 -9.97 -12.97
CA SER A 146 11.49 -10.85 -13.67
C SER A 146 11.92 -12.32 -13.74
N ALA A 147 12.89 -12.71 -12.91
CA ALA A 147 13.42 -14.06 -12.89
C ALA A 147 12.35 -15.10 -12.49
N GLU A 148 12.00 -15.98 -13.42
CA GLU A 148 11.09 -17.10 -13.17
C GLU A 148 11.61 -18.01 -12.04
N GLY A 149 10.70 -18.42 -11.15
CA GLY A 149 10.98 -19.42 -10.12
C GLY A 149 11.63 -18.87 -8.83
N PHE A 150 11.67 -17.55 -8.66
CA PHE A 150 12.03 -16.93 -7.38
C PHE A 150 11.15 -17.46 -6.24
N THR A 151 11.78 -17.79 -5.11
CA THR A 151 11.06 -18.20 -3.90
C THR A 151 11.89 -17.87 -2.67
N LEU A 152 11.24 -17.27 -1.67
CA LEU A 152 11.81 -17.11 -0.34
C LEU A 152 11.31 -18.23 0.57
N SER A 153 12.20 -18.77 1.39
CA SER A 153 11.83 -19.59 2.54
C SER A 153 10.93 -18.79 3.50
N MET A 154 10.17 -19.49 4.35
CA MET A 154 9.32 -18.80 5.34
C MET A 154 10.13 -17.92 6.30
N ASP A 155 11.37 -18.29 6.60
CA ASP A 155 12.25 -17.50 7.46
C ASP A 155 12.70 -16.23 6.73
N GLU A 156 13.06 -16.30 5.45
CA GLU A 156 13.39 -15.12 4.62
C GLU A 156 12.16 -14.22 4.42
N GLN A 157 10.97 -14.79 4.20
CA GLN A 157 9.73 -14.02 4.15
C GLN A 157 9.45 -13.31 5.47
N ARG A 158 9.80 -13.93 6.61
CA ARG A 158 9.69 -13.29 7.93
C ARG A 158 10.66 -12.13 8.05
N MET A 159 11.92 -12.35 7.70
CA MET A 159 12.97 -11.33 7.75
C MET A 159 12.64 -10.14 6.83
N TRP A 160 12.09 -10.38 5.65
CA TRP A 160 11.58 -9.34 4.77
C TRP A 160 10.37 -8.61 5.37
N SER A 161 9.37 -9.35 5.86
CA SER A 161 8.16 -8.77 6.47
C SER A 161 8.47 -7.87 7.67
N ASP A 162 9.40 -8.28 8.54
CA ASP A 162 9.81 -7.53 9.74
C ASP A 162 10.56 -6.23 9.41
N ARG A 163 10.98 -6.06 8.15
CA ARG A 163 11.72 -4.89 7.68
C ARG A 163 10.82 -3.86 7.00
N LEU A 164 9.66 -4.26 6.48
CA LEU A 164 8.72 -3.39 5.76
C LEU A 164 8.38 -2.13 6.57
N PRO A 165 8.07 -0.98 5.91
CA PRO A 165 7.78 0.27 6.62
C PRO A 165 6.67 0.11 7.67
N ALA A 166 7.00 0.41 8.93
CA ALA A 166 6.06 0.40 10.04
C ALA A 166 5.44 1.78 10.28
N ALA A 167 4.30 1.78 10.99
CA ALA A 167 3.66 2.99 11.49
C ALA A 167 2.76 2.64 12.69
N THR A 168 2.13 3.65 13.30
CA THR A 168 1.15 3.43 14.37
C THR A 168 -0.29 3.60 13.86
N ALA A 169 -1.22 2.87 14.48
CA ALA A 169 -2.64 3.01 14.18
C ALA A 169 -3.17 4.41 14.57
N ALA A 170 -2.58 5.04 15.59
CA ALA A 170 -2.94 6.39 16.01
C ALA A 170 -2.60 7.43 14.92
N SER A 171 -1.35 7.43 14.43
CA SER A 171 -0.92 8.38 13.39
C SER A 171 -1.69 8.18 12.08
N TYR A 172 -1.90 6.93 11.66
CA TYR A 172 -2.73 6.66 10.47
C TYR A 172 -4.20 7.01 10.69
N GLY A 173 -4.73 6.84 11.90
CA GLY A 173 -6.11 7.20 12.21
C GLY A 173 -6.33 8.70 12.16
N GLU A 174 -5.42 9.49 12.74
CA GLU A 174 -5.44 10.96 12.67
C GLU A 174 -5.30 11.43 11.21
N TRP A 175 -4.34 10.90 10.46
CA TRP A 175 -4.15 11.29 9.06
C TRP A 175 -5.31 10.89 8.15
N LEU A 176 -5.91 9.72 8.36
CA LEU A 176 -7.08 9.29 7.61
C LEU A 176 -8.29 10.16 7.93
N HIS A 177 -8.42 10.62 9.19
CA HIS A 177 -9.42 11.60 9.58
C HIS A 177 -9.20 12.93 8.84
N ASP A 178 -7.97 13.42 8.79
CA ASP A 178 -7.64 14.66 8.08
C ASP A 178 -7.93 14.55 6.58
N ILE A 179 -7.66 13.40 5.95
CA ILE A 179 -8.03 13.13 4.55
C ILE A 179 -9.57 13.16 4.41
N HIS A 180 -10.26 12.38 5.23
CA HIS A 180 -11.71 12.19 5.11
C HIS A 180 -12.53 13.45 5.44
N THR A 181 -11.97 14.39 6.19
CA THR A 181 -12.59 15.66 6.57
C THR A 181 -12.08 16.87 5.79
N ASP A 182 -11.24 16.65 4.77
CA ASP A 182 -10.62 17.68 3.94
C ASP A 182 -9.74 18.69 4.73
N GLU A 183 -9.07 18.20 5.78
CA GLU A 183 -8.12 18.95 6.62
C GLU A 183 -6.64 18.58 6.30
N TRP A 184 -6.38 17.56 5.49
CA TRP A 184 -5.03 17.08 5.15
C TRP A 184 -4.27 17.99 4.17
N SER A 185 -4.86 18.31 3.01
CA SER A 185 -4.21 19.07 1.94
C SER A 185 -5.17 20.13 1.39
N ASN A 186 -5.33 20.23 0.08
CA ASN A 186 -6.38 21.03 -0.55
C ASN A 186 -7.50 20.14 -1.12
N GLU A 187 -8.69 20.73 -1.28
CA GLU A 187 -9.91 20.04 -1.73
C GLU A 187 -9.72 19.21 -3.02
N GLY A 188 -8.90 19.68 -3.97
CA GLY A 188 -8.62 18.98 -5.22
C GLY A 188 -7.75 17.73 -5.01
N ALA A 189 -6.66 17.86 -4.27
CA ALA A 189 -5.79 16.73 -3.92
C ALA A 189 -6.51 15.69 -3.04
N THR A 190 -7.31 16.15 -2.07
CA THR A 190 -8.14 15.26 -1.23
C THR A 190 -9.11 14.46 -2.08
N ALA A 191 -9.84 15.12 -3.00
CA ALA A 191 -10.80 14.45 -3.88
C ALA A 191 -10.12 13.38 -4.76
N ILE A 192 -8.97 13.69 -5.35
CA ILE A 192 -8.20 12.71 -6.16
C ILE A 192 -7.78 11.50 -5.31
N LEU A 193 -7.27 11.72 -4.09
CA LEU A 193 -6.88 10.63 -3.21
C LEU A 193 -8.09 9.77 -2.80
N MET A 194 -9.22 10.39 -2.48
CA MET A 194 -10.44 9.68 -2.14
C MET A 194 -10.94 8.83 -3.31
N ASP A 195 -10.99 9.38 -4.53
CA ASP A 195 -11.36 8.64 -5.74
C ASP A 195 -10.48 7.39 -5.92
N ILE A 196 -9.16 7.52 -5.69
CA ILE A 196 -8.21 6.41 -5.74
C ILE A 196 -8.47 5.36 -4.65
N LEU A 197 -8.77 5.76 -3.41
CA LEU A 197 -8.99 4.84 -2.29
C LEU A 197 -10.36 4.15 -2.34
N GLU A 198 -11.32 4.78 -3.00
CA GLU A 198 -12.67 4.25 -3.24
C GLU A 198 -12.71 3.37 -4.49
N ALA A 199 -11.69 3.46 -5.36
CA ALA A 199 -11.55 2.59 -6.51
C ALA A 199 -11.56 1.11 -6.09
N GLY A 200 -12.36 0.30 -6.79
CA GLY A 200 -12.48 -1.13 -6.53
C GLY A 200 -13.17 -1.51 -5.22
N THR A 201 -13.71 -0.55 -4.47
CA THR A 201 -14.53 -0.84 -3.30
C THR A 201 -15.96 -1.26 -3.70
N ALA A 202 -16.64 -1.99 -2.83
CA ALA A 202 -17.99 -2.46 -3.10
C ALA A 202 -19.02 -1.39 -2.71
N ASP A 203 -20.10 -1.29 -3.47
CA ASP A 203 -21.28 -0.54 -3.06
C ASP A 203 -21.93 -1.21 -1.84
N ILE A 204 -21.91 -0.52 -0.69
CA ILE A 204 -22.51 -0.99 0.57
C ILE A 204 -23.79 -0.20 0.82
N GLU A 205 -24.91 -0.90 1.06
CA GLU A 205 -26.20 -0.25 1.36
C GLU A 205 -26.10 0.65 2.60
N GLY A 206 -26.50 1.92 2.48
CA GLY A 206 -26.44 2.91 3.56
C GLY A 206 -25.08 3.59 3.75
N ILE A 207 -24.09 3.30 2.90
CA ILE A 207 -22.78 3.95 2.86
C ILE A 207 -22.68 4.80 1.60
N GLU A 208 -22.45 6.10 1.76
CA GLU A 208 -22.32 7.09 0.68
C GLU A 208 -20.92 7.10 0.07
N SER A 209 -19.88 6.94 0.90
CA SER A 209 -18.48 6.90 0.48
C SER A 209 -17.72 5.89 1.34
N PHE A 210 -16.85 5.09 0.73
CA PHE A 210 -16.08 4.04 1.39
C PHE A 210 -14.74 3.83 0.72
N GLY A 211 -13.66 4.30 1.36
CA GLY A 211 -12.29 4.12 0.87
C GLY A 211 -11.50 3.18 1.77
N GLN A 212 -10.61 2.39 1.18
CA GLN A 212 -9.79 1.47 1.98
C GLN A 212 -8.47 1.05 1.34
N LYS A 213 -7.52 0.66 2.20
CA LYS A 213 -6.38 -0.15 1.81
C LYS A 213 -6.02 -1.16 2.89
N GLY A 214 -6.01 -2.42 2.51
CA GLY A 214 -5.42 -3.51 3.30
C GLY A 214 -3.93 -3.72 3.01
N GLY A 215 -3.25 -4.46 3.88
CA GLY A 215 -1.88 -4.92 3.67
C GLY A 215 -1.65 -6.25 4.39
N SER A 216 -0.97 -7.19 3.76
CA SER A 216 -0.74 -8.51 4.35
C SER A 216 0.59 -9.12 3.96
N THR A 217 1.12 -9.89 4.90
CA THR A 217 2.15 -10.90 4.66
C THR A 217 1.67 -12.19 5.35
N ALA A 218 2.54 -13.20 5.48
CA ALA A 218 2.21 -14.35 6.33
C ALA A 218 2.04 -13.98 7.82
N PHE A 219 2.64 -12.87 8.25
CA PHE A 219 2.79 -12.46 9.67
C PHE A 219 2.06 -11.16 10.01
N VAL A 220 1.63 -10.41 9.00
CA VAL A 220 0.96 -9.11 9.12
C VAL A 220 -0.41 -9.19 8.46
N LEU A 221 -1.41 -8.57 9.06
CA LEU A 221 -2.71 -8.32 8.42
C LEU A 221 -3.26 -6.98 8.91
N ASN A 222 -3.22 -6.00 8.04
CA ASN A 222 -3.52 -4.61 8.32
C ASN A 222 -4.70 -4.13 7.48
N GLN A 223 -5.42 -3.15 8.01
CA GLN A 223 -6.52 -2.47 7.36
C GLN A 223 -6.49 -0.99 7.75
N ALA A 224 -6.59 -0.09 6.78
CA ALA A 224 -6.98 1.29 6.98
C ALA A 224 -8.19 1.57 6.09
N MET A 225 -9.24 2.17 6.65
CA MET A 225 -10.47 2.47 5.92
C MET A 225 -11.24 3.63 6.53
N TYR A 226 -12.01 4.32 5.71
CA TYR A 226 -12.99 5.30 6.14
C TYR A 226 -14.32 5.03 5.46
N ALA A 227 -15.43 5.48 6.07
CA ALA A 227 -16.73 5.47 5.45
C ALA A 227 -17.58 6.65 5.93
N THR A 228 -18.40 7.18 5.03
CA THR A 228 -19.49 8.11 5.35
C THR A 228 -20.83 7.41 5.11
N THR A 229 -21.70 7.37 6.12
CA THR A 229 -23.07 6.83 5.98
C THR A 229 -23.98 7.84 5.27
N GLU A 230 -25.07 7.39 4.65
CA GLU A 230 -26.09 8.28 4.05
C GLU A 230 -26.68 9.34 5.02
N ASP A 231 -26.66 9.08 6.33
CA ASP A 231 -27.09 10.02 7.38
C ASP A 231 -26.00 11.04 7.79
N GLY A 232 -24.83 11.01 7.13
CA GLY A 232 -23.70 11.91 7.35
C GLY A 232 -22.77 11.56 8.52
N ASN A 233 -22.84 10.34 9.06
CA ASN A 233 -21.87 9.89 10.06
C ASN A 233 -20.57 9.46 9.38
N VAL A 234 -19.46 9.93 9.94
CA VAL A 234 -18.10 9.58 9.55
C VAL A 234 -17.56 8.47 10.46
N MET A 235 -16.91 7.47 9.86
CA MET A 235 -16.27 6.37 10.56
C MET A 235 -14.89 6.11 9.96
N GLU A 236 -13.85 6.11 10.79
CA GLU A 236 -12.51 5.64 10.43
C GLU A 236 -12.13 4.41 11.25
N LEU A 237 -11.42 3.48 10.62
CA LEU A 237 -10.86 2.30 11.28
C LEU A 237 -9.44 2.05 10.76
N VAL A 238 -8.50 1.95 11.70
CA VAL A 238 -7.14 1.50 11.43
C VAL A 238 -6.80 0.33 12.34
N VAL A 239 -6.48 -0.81 11.73
CA VAL A 239 -6.04 -2.03 12.40
C VAL A 239 -4.67 -2.39 11.87
N LEU A 240 -3.66 -2.36 12.74
CA LEU A 240 -2.31 -2.82 12.42
C LEU A 240 -1.96 -4.01 13.31
N ASN A 241 -1.70 -5.17 12.70
CA ASN A 241 -1.30 -6.39 13.38
C ASN A 241 0.08 -6.83 12.91
N ASP A 242 0.90 -7.28 13.85
CA ASP A 242 2.22 -7.84 13.60
C ASP A 242 2.41 -9.14 14.39
N ASP A 243 3.44 -9.91 14.06
CA ASP A 243 3.83 -11.18 14.68
C ASP A 243 2.69 -12.21 14.77
N LEU A 244 1.85 -12.27 13.75
CA LEU A 244 0.75 -13.22 13.70
C LEU A 244 1.28 -14.64 13.51
N SER A 245 0.85 -15.54 14.39
CA SER A 245 0.94 -16.96 14.10
C SER A 245 0.04 -17.32 12.91
N TRP A 246 0.39 -18.40 12.20
CA TRP A 246 -0.43 -18.93 11.12
C TRP A 246 -1.92 -19.06 11.48
N TRP A 247 -2.23 -19.46 12.72
CA TRP A 247 -3.62 -19.60 13.17
C TRP A 247 -4.32 -18.26 13.40
N GLN A 248 -3.61 -17.24 13.87
CA GLN A 248 -4.13 -15.88 13.98
C GLN A 248 -4.37 -15.29 12.59
N SER A 249 -3.39 -15.37 11.68
CA SER A 249 -3.54 -14.91 10.28
C SER A 249 -4.73 -15.59 9.60
N PHE A 250 -4.86 -16.91 9.74
CA PHE A 250 -6.00 -17.66 9.20
C PHE A 250 -7.34 -17.19 9.79
N LYS A 251 -7.41 -16.99 11.11
CA LYS A 251 -8.64 -16.53 11.75
C LYS A 251 -9.02 -15.12 11.32
N LEU A 252 -8.09 -14.18 11.38
CA LEU A 252 -8.35 -12.80 11.01
C LEU A 252 -8.74 -12.71 9.52
N GLY A 253 -8.01 -13.37 8.63
CA GLY A 253 -8.31 -13.36 7.19
C GLY A 253 -9.71 -13.88 6.85
N ARG A 254 -10.29 -14.78 7.66
CA ARG A 254 -11.67 -15.27 7.45
C ARG A 254 -12.75 -14.41 8.08
N ASN A 255 -12.41 -13.55 9.03
CA ASN A 255 -13.38 -12.79 9.82
C ASN A 255 -13.25 -11.28 9.63
N MET A 256 -12.22 -10.76 8.95
CA MET A 256 -12.00 -9.32 8.77
C MET A 256 -13.17 -8.65 8.05
N SER A 257 -13.66 -9.22 6.95
CA SER A 257 -14.80 -8.65 6.24
C SER A 257 -16.08 -8.60 7.09
N ILE A 258 -16.32 -9.67 7.87
CA ILE A 258 -17.47 -9.76 8.79
C ILE A 258 -17.32 -8.76 9.95
N PHE A 259 -16.08 -8.54 10.42
CA PHE A 259 -15.76 -7.54 11.43
C PHE A 259 -16.03 -6.12 10.92
N ILE A 260 -15.59 -5.81 9.71
CA ILE A 260 -15.81 -4.51 9.04
C ILE A 260 -17.30 -4.26 8.81
N GLU A 261 -18.04 -5.25 8.31
CA GLU A 261 -19.49 -5.18 8.12
C GLU A 261 -20.22 -4.88 9.44
N GLN A 262 -19.93 -5.64 10.50
CA GLN A 262 -20.51 -5.39 11.82
C GLN A 262 -20.08 -4.04 12.41
N PHE A 263 -18.83 -3.63 12.17
CA PHE A 263 -18.34 -2.32 12.60
C PHE A 263 -19.16 -1.20 11.96
N PHE A 264 -19.60 -1.32 10.71
CA PHE A 264 -20.45 -0.32 10.07
C PHE A 264 -21.91 -0.38 10.55
N GLU A 265 -22.49 -1.57 10.68
CA GLU A 265 -23.93 -1.72 10.90
C GLU A 265 -24.36 -1.66 12.38
N ASP A 266 -23.53 -2.16 13.30
CA ASP A 266 -23.92 -2.36 14.70
C ASP A 266 -23.21 -1.39 15.66
N LYS A 267 -23.97 -0.40 16.14
CA LYS A 267 -23.50 0.55 17.14
C LYS A 267 -23.07 -0.13 18.45
N THR A 268 -23.78 -1.18 18.88
CA THR A 268 -23.45 -1.93 20.10
C THR A 268 -22.11 -2.62 19.94
N PHE A 269 -21.87 -3.21 18.77
CA PHE A 269 -20.59 -3.84 18.45
C PHE A 269 -19.44 -2.83 18.46
N ARG A 270 -19.64 -1.61 17.94
CA ARG A 270 -18.65 -0.53 18.06
C ARG A 270 -18.37 -0.16 19.52
N GLU A 271 -19.40 -0.07 20.37
CA GLU A 271 -19.24 0.19 21.81
C GLU A 271 -18.44 -0.93 22.49
N GLU A 272 -18.70 -2.20 22.17
CA GLU A 272 -17.95 -3.35 22.69
C GLU A 272 -16.47 -3.34 22.25
N ILE A 273 -16.17 -2.94 21.00
CA ILE A 273 -14.78 -2.78 20.54
C ILE A 273 -14.07 -1.71 21.37
N LEU A 274 -14.69 -0.55 21.55
CA LEU A 274 -14.11 0.55 22.32
C LEU A 274 -13.82 0.15 23.77
N GLU A 275 -14.71 -0.63 24.40
CA GLU A 275 -14.47 -1.21 25.72
C GLU A 275 -13.29 -2.19 25.71
N ALA A 276 -13.18 -3.06 24.70
CA ALA A 276 -12.14 -4.09 24.62
C ALA A 276 -10.73 -3.53 24.36
N ILE A 277 -10.60 -2.38 23.69
CA ILE A 277 -9.29 -1.75 23.39
C ILE A 277 -8.87 -0.71 24.44
N ALA A 278 -9.75 -0.34 25.37
CA ALA A 278 -9.46 0.59 26.46
C ALA A 278 -8.77 -0.08 27.67
N ASP A 279 -8.80 -1.42 27.73
CA ASP A 279 -8.17 -2.28 28.75
C ASP A 279 -6.72 -2.66 28.41
#